data_AF-A0AAU9EH52-F1
#
_entry.id   AF-A0AAU9EH52-F1
#
_cell.length_a   1.000
_cell.length_b   1.000
_cell.length_c   1.000
_cell.angle_alpha   90.00
_cell.angle_beta   90.00
_cell.angle_gamma   90.00
#
_symmetry.space_group_name_H-M   'P 1'
#
loop_
_entity.id
_entity.type
_entity.pdbx_description
1 polymer ?
#
loop_
_entity_poly.entity_id
_entity_poly.type
_entity_poly.pdbx_seq_one_letter_code
_entity_poly.pdbx_strand_id
1 'polypeptide(L)'
;MSKKICLGKGCNNLVDRTEKYCLTCSKKRVIEKRENNRKYDHHNRDKKIKNFYHSKAWKKFREGILIRDNYLCQECLKENIITNAEIVHHIVEVREDFEKRFVYDNCFSVCKACHNRIHNKI
;
A
#
# COMPACT_ATOMS: atom_id res chain seq x y z
N MET A 1 -26.78 -10.71 42.77
CA MET A 1 -25.52 -10.48 42.04
C MET A 1 -25.01 -9.07 42.31
N SER A 2 -23.74 -8.91 42.69
CA SER A 2 -23.13 -7.60 42.96
C SER A 2 -22.91 -6.88 41.63
N LYS A 3 -23.30 -5.62 41.52
CA LYS A 3 -23.08 -4.80 40.33
C LYS A 3 -21.92 -3.82 40.55
N LYS A 4 -21.26 -3.41 39.47
CA LYS A 4 -20.24 -2.35 39.47
C LYS A 4 -20.42 -1.44 38.25
N ILE A 5 -19.77 -0.29 38.25
CA ILE A 5 -19.78 0.63 37.11
C ILE A 5 -18.91 0.07 35.97
N CYS A 6 -19.39 0.19 34.74
CA CYS A 6 -18.70 -0.13 33.51
C CYS A 6 -17.34 0.60 33.42
N LEU A 7 -16.28 -0.09 32.99
CA LEU A 7 -14.95 0.52 32.83
C LEU A 7 -14.76 1.28 31.50
N GLY A 8 -15.85 1.51 30.76
CA GLY A 8 -15.82 2.31 29.53
C GLY A 8 -15.48 3.75 29.86
N LYS A 9 -14.61 4.40 29.06
CA LYS A 9 -14.24 5.80 29.28
C LYS A 9 -15.50 6.68 29.29
N GLY A 10 -15.80 7.29 30.44
CA GLY A 10 -16.99 8.13 30.64
C GLY A 10 -18.32 7.38 30.69
N CYS A 11 -18.32 6.06 30.89
CA CYS A 11 -19.55 5.26 30.95
C CYS A 11 -19.96 4.98 32.40
N ASN A 12 -21.19 5.33 32.76
CA ASN A 12 -21.73 5.12 34.11
C ASN A 12 -22.71 3.94 34.22
N ASN A 13 -22.80 3.08 33.19
CA ASN A 13 -23.71 1.94 33.18
C ASN A 13 -23.30 0.90 34.23
N LEU A 14 -24.29 0.31 34.92
CA LEU A 14 -24.07 -0.79 35.85
C LEU A 14 -23.96 -2.12 35.10
N VAL A 15 -22.94 -2.91 35.44
CA VAL A 15 -22.68 -4.26 34.90
C VAL A 15 -22.52 -5.24 36.04
N ASP A 16 -22.59 -6.54 35.75
CA ASP A 16 -22.22 -7.56 36.73
C ASP A 16 -20.77 -7.39 37.19
N ARG A 17 -20.46 -7.78 38.42
CA ARG A 17 -19.10 -7.73 38.96
C ARG A 17 -18.10 -8.55 38.15
N THR A 18 -18.53 -9.62 37.48
CA THR A 18 -17.67 -10.43 36.58
C THR A 18 -17.35 -9.70 35.27
N GLU A 19 -18.26 -8.86 34.79
CA GLU A 19 -18.15 -8.18 33.50
C GLU A 19 -17.28 -6.92 33.59
N LYS A 20 -16.50 -6.64 32.54
CA LYS A 20 -15.65 -5.42 32.51
C LYS A 20 -16.37 -4.22 31.92
N TYR A 21 -17.24 -4.45 30.95
CA TYR A 21 -17.87 -3.40 30.15
C TYR A 21 -19.34 -3.75 29.91
N CYS A 22 -20.19 -2.72 29.75
CA CYS A 22 -21.55 -2.94 29.30
C CYS A 22 -21.54 -3.41 27.83
N LEU A 23 -22.62 -4.06 27.38
CA LEU A 23 -22.72 -4.60 26.02
C LEU A 23 -22.33 -3.56 24.94
N THR A 24 -22.78 -2.32 25.11
CA THR A 24 -22.47 -1.20 24.21
C THR A 24 -20.97 -0.88 24.19
N CYS A 25 -20.33 -0.74 25.36
CA CYS A 25 -18.90 -0.47 25.45
C CYS A 25 -18.05 -1.65 24.94
N SER A 26 -18.48 -2.89 25.17
CA SER A 26 -17.84 -4.09 24.61
C SER A 26 -17.88 -4.08 23.09
N LYS A 27 -19.06 -3.86 22.49
CA LYS A 27 -19.22 -3.77 21.02
C LYS A 27 -18.38 -2.64 20.43
N LYS A 28 -18.43 -1.44 21.04
CA LYS A 28 -17.64 -0.29 20.60
C LYS A 28 -16.14 -0.60 20.57
N ARG A 29 -15.60 -1.22 21.63
CA ARG A 29 -14.19 -1.60 21.70
C ARG A 29 -13.77 -2.61 20.64
N VAL A 30 -14.64 -3.58 20.30
CA VAL A 30 -14.36 -4.52 19.21
C VAL A 30 -14.24 -3.79 17.88
N ILE A 31 -15.14 -2.84 17.60
CA ILE A 31 -15.12 -2.03 16.38
C ILE A 31 -13.86 -1.15 16.35
N GLU A 32 -13.59 -0.38 17.41
CA GLU A 32 -12.39 0.46 17.53
C GLU A 32 -11.10 -0.34 17.35
N LYS A 33 -11.01 -1.53 17.97
CA LYS A 33 -9.85 -2.42 17.80
C LYS A 33 -9.68 -2.83 16.34
N ARG A 34 -10.76 -3.19 15.64
CA ARG A 34 -10.71 -3.55 14.22
C ARG A 34 -10.27 -2.38 13.35
N GLU A 35 -10.80 -1.18 13.60
CA GLU A 35 -10.41 0.03 12.87
C GLU A 35 -8.95 0.41 13.11
N ASN A 36 -8.49 0.36 14.36
CA ASN A 36 -7.11 0.65 14.70
C ASN A 36 -6.14 -0.36 14.07
N ASN A 37 -6.48 -1.65 14.06
CA ASN A 37 -5.70 -2.68 13.37
C ASN A 37 -5.61 -2.38 11.87
N ARG A 38 -6.74 -2.06 11.21
CA ARG A 38 -6.74 -1.67 9.78
C ARG A 38 -5.86 -0.47 9.50
N LYS A 39 -5.90 0.57 10.35
CA LYS A 39 -5.04 1.76 10.21
C LYS A 39 -3.56 1.41 10.37
N TYR A 40 -3.22 0.58 11.35
CA TYR A 40 -1.86 0.11 11.59
C TYR A 40 -1.34 -0.71 10.40
N ASP A 41 -2.15 -1.64 9.88
CA ASP A 41 -1.81 -2.46 8.72
C ASP A 41 -1.60 -1.61 7.47
N HIS A 42 -2.47 -0.62 7.23
CA HIS A 42 -2.32 0.34 6.13
C HIS A 42 -1.02 1.14 6.25
N HIS A 43 -0.75 1.73 7.42
CA HIS A 43 0.48 2.48 7.67
C HIS A 43 1.73 1.63 7.45
N ASN A 44 1.73 0.38 7.92
CA ASN A 44 2.85 -0.53 7.72
C ASN A 44 3.03 -0.91 6.25
N ARG A 45 1.94 -1.09 5.49
CA ARG A 45 1.99 -1.35 4.05
C ARG A 45 2.63 -0.17 3.31
N ASP A 46 2.22 1.06 3.61
CA ASP A 46 2.82 2.25 3.01
C ASP A 46 4.32 2.39 3.35
N LYS A 47 4.69 2.12 4.60
CA LYS A 47 6.10 2.09 5.02
C LYS A 47 6.90 1.04 4.26
N LYS A 48 6.33 -0.16 4.05
CA LYS A 48 6.95 -1.26 3.29
C LYS A 48 7.18 -0.86 1.83
N ILE A 49 6.18 -0.25 1.18
CA ILE A 49 6.27 0.23 -0.21
C ILE A 49 7.31 1.35 -0.34
N LYS A 50 7.30 2.33 0.58
CA LYS A 50 8.28 3.41 0.60
C LYS A 50 9.71 2.87 0.72
N ASN A 51 9.94 1.94 1.64
CA ASN A 51 11.23 1.30 1.83
C ASN A 51 11.68 0.51 0.59
N PHE A 52 10.74 -0.13 -0.12
CA PHE A 52 11.04 -0.81 -1.38
C PHE A 52 11.61 0.15 -2.42
N TYR A 53 10.94 1.26 -2.73
CA TYR A 53 11.44 2.23 -3.73
C TYR A 53 12.75 2.91 -3.31
N HIS A 54 13.07 2.94 -2.01
CA HIS A 54 14.35 3.47 -1.51
C HIS A 54 15.47 2.40 -1.46
N SER A 55 15.12 1.12 -1.64
CA SER A 55 16.07 0.01 -1.46
C SER A 55 17.13 -0.04 -2.57
N LYS A 56 18.33 -0.53 -2.21
CA LYS A 56 19.39 -0.82 -3.19
C LYS A 56 18.95 -1.89 -4.20
N ALA A 57 18.15 -2.86 -3.76
CA ALA A 57 17.61 -3.92 -4.60
C ALA A 57 16.72 -3.35 -5.72
N TRP A 58 15.82 -2.42 -5.41
CA TRP A 58 15.02 -1.72 -6.41
C TRP A 58 15.90 -0.93 -7.39
N LYS A 59 16.90 -0.18 -6.91
CA LYS A 59 17.79 0.57 -7.80
C LYS A 59 18.49 -0.34 -8.81
N LYS A 60 19.01 -1.49 -8.36
CA LYS A 60 19.66 -2.48 -9.24
C LYS A 60 18.67 -3.12 -10.22
N PHE A 61 17.48 -3.49 -9.73
CA PHE A 61 16.45 -4.07 -10.58
C PHE A 61 15.97 -3.08 -11.66
N ARG A 62 15.67 -1.84 -11.27
CA ARG A 62 15.30 -0.74 -12.17
C ARG A 62 16.34 -0.55 -13.26
N GLU A 63 17.62 -0.55 -12.91
CA GLU A 63 18.71 -0.43 -13.87
C GLU A 63 18.71 -1.58 -14.88
N GLY A 64 18.51 -2.82 -14.41
CA GLY A 64 18.39 -3.98 -15.29
C GLY A 64 17.23 -3.88 -16.29
N ILE A 65 16.09 -3.33 -15.88
CA ILE A 65 14.95 -3.07 -16.77
C ILE A 65 15.27 -2.00 -17.81
N LEU A 66 15.90 -0.89 -17.39
CA LEU A 66 16.31 0.18 -18.31
C LEU A 66 17.31 -0.33 -19.36
N ILE A 67 18.31 -1.12 -18.95
CA ILE A 67 19.28 -1.72 -19.87
C ILE A 67 18.58 -2.66 -20.86
N ARG A 68 17.69 -3.54 -20.39
CA ARG A 68 16.91 -4.44 -21.26
C ARG A 68 16.15 -3.66 -22.33
N ASP A 69 15.57 -2.53 -21.93
CA ASP A 69 14.74 -1.68 -22.78
C ASP A 69 15.55 -0.66 -23.59
N ASN A 70 16.90 -0.78 -23.61
CA ASN A 70 17.83 0.14 -24.24
C ASN A 70 17.64 1.62 -23.82
N TYR A 71 17.17 1.85 -22.60
CA TYR A 71 16.77 3.18 -22.08
C TYR A 71 15.71 3.87 -22.94
N LEU A 72 14.92 3.13 -23.72
CA LEU A 72 13.85 3.66 -24.56
C LEU A 72 12.47 3.43 -23.93
N CYS A 73 11.58 4.38 -24.17
CA CYS A 73 10.18 4.27 -23.80
C CYS A 73 9.50 3.19 -24.67
N GLN A 74 9.06 2.12 -24.04
CA GLN A 74 8.47 0.97 -24.74
C GLN A 74 7.09 1.31 -25.34
N GLU A 75 6.35 2.25 -24.75
CA GLU A 75 5.08 2.72 -25.34
C GLU A 75 5.30 3.61 -26.57
N CYS A 76 6.29 4.50 -26.55
CA CYS A 76 6.62 5.30 -27.72
C CYS A 76 7.18 4.42 -28.85
N LEU A 77 7.96 3.40 -28.51
CA LEU A 77 8.57 2.51 -29.49
C LEU A 77 7.53 1.69 -30.26
N LYS A 78 6.42 1.29 -29.63
CA LYS A 78 5.27 0.65 -30.31
C LYS A 78 4.69 1.53 -31.42
N GLU A 79 4.77 2.84 -31.26
CA GLU A 79 4.32 3.85 -32.23
C GLU A 79 5.46 4.29 -33.17
N ASN A 80 6.59 3.59 -33.20
CA ASN A 80 7.80 3.94 -33.95
C ASN A 80 8.42 5.30 -33.57
N ILE A 81 8.16 5.78 -32.35
CA ILE A 81 8.72 7.03 -31.82
C ILE A 81 9.87 6.70 -30.88
N ILE A 82 11.06 7.21 -31.19
CA ILE A 82 12.23 7.07 -30.32
C ILE A 82 12.17 8.13 -29.23
N THR A 83 12.06 7.71 -27.97
CA THR A 83 12.03 8.59 -26.81
C THR A 83 12.74 7.91 -25.66
N ASN A 84 13.58 8.65 -24.94
CA ASN A 84 14.26 8.14 -23.76
C ASN A 84 13.25 7.80 -22.65
N ALA A 85 13.48 6.69 -21.96
CA ALA A 85 12.76 6.34 -20.75
C ALA A 85 13.35 7.06 -19.52
N GLU A 86 12.47 7.47 -18.62
CA GLU A 86 12.84 8.09 -17.35
C GLU A 86 12.43 7.21 -16.16
N ILE A 87 11.37 6.42 -16.34
CA ILE A 87 10.67 5.70 -15.29
C ILE A 87 10.54 4.23 -15.69
N VAL A 88 10.65 3.32 -14.72
CA VAL A 88 10.21 1.94 -14.89
C VAL A 88 8.83 1.81 -14.25
N HIS A 89 7.85 1.45 -15.05
CA HIS A 89 6.47 1.26 -14.64
C HIS A 89 6.20 -0.20 -14.30
N HIS A 90 5.33 -0.45 -13.31
CA HIS A 90 4.87 -1.77 -12.91
C HIS A 90 3.48 -2.03 -13.53
N ILE A 91 3.31 -3.09 -14.34
CA ILE A 91 2.00 -3.45 -14.93
C ILE A 91 0.99 -3.74 -13.81
N VAL A 92 1.36 -4.60 -12.86
CA VAL A 92 0.66 -4.77 -11.58
C VAL A 92 1.42 -3.98 -10.53
N GLU A 93 0.76 -2.95 -10.01
CA GLU A 93 1.32 -2.01 -9.06
C GLU A 93 1.79 -2.70 -7.78
N VAL A 94 2.90 -2.22 -7.21
CA VAL A 94 3.50 -2.78 -5.99
C VAL A 94 2.55 -2.72 -4.79
N ARG A 95 1.59 -1.78 -4.81
CA ARG A 95 0.54 -1.65 -3.79
C ARG A 95 -0.53 -2.75 -3.90
N GLU A 96 -0.77 -3.25 -5.11
CA GLU A 96 -1.74 -4.30 -5.40
C GLU A 96 -1.14 -5.68 -5.14
N ASP A 97 0.05 -5.94 -5.69
CA ASP A 97 0.77 -7.20 -5.51
C ASP A 97 2.26 -6.97 -5.25
N PHE A 98 2.62 -7.00 -3.97
CA PHE A 98 4.01 -6.80 -3.55
C PHE A 98 4.93 -7.93 -4.02
N GLU A 99 4.43 -9.13 -4.28
CA GLU A 99 5.27 -10.25 -4.71
C GLU A 99 5.75 -10.08 -6.15
N LYS A 100 5.03 -9.30 -6.97
CA LYS A 100 5.44 -8.94 -8.34
C LYS A 100 6.44 -7.79 -8.45
N ARG A 101 6.88 -7.21 -7.33
CA ARG A 101 7.77 -6.01 -7.31
C ARG A 101 9.11 -6.18 -8.04
N PHE A 102 9.58 -7.43 -8.19
CA PHE A 102 10.83 -7.81 -8.87
C PHE A 102 10.60 -8.79 -10.03
N VAL A 103 9.39 -8.85 -10.57
CA VAL A 103 9.10 -9.69 -11.75
C VAL A 103 9.43 -8.88 -13.00
N TYR A 104 10.38 -9.35 -13.81
CA TYR A 104 10.88 -8.62 -14.99
C TYR A 104 9.78 -8.30 -16.00
N ASP A 105 8.89 -9.26 -16.27
CA ASP A 105 7.79 -9.09 -17.22
C ASP A 105 6.65 -8.24 -16.67
N ASN A 106 6.67 -7.96 -15.36
CA ASN A 106 5.75 -7.02 -14.73
C ASN A 106 6.26 -5.58 -14.83
N CYS A 107 7.41 -5.33 -15.47
CA CYS A 107 8.04 -4.02 -15.52
C CYS A 107 8.47 -3.64 -16.94
N PHE A 108 8.32 -2.37 -17.30
CA PHE A 108 8.81 -1.81 -18.55
C PHE A 108 9.14 -0.32 -18.43
N SER A 109 10.05 0.14 -19.27
CA SER A 109 10.59 1.49 -19.26
C SER A 109 9.70 2.43 -20.06
N VAL A 110 9.39 3.59 -19.49
CA VAL A 110 8.52 4.61 -20.10
C VAL A 110 9.05 6.01 -19.88
N CYS A 111 8.72 6.91 -20.80
CA CYS A 111 8.91 8.36 -20.60
C CYS A 111 7.85 8.89 -19.62
N LYS A 112 8.08 10.10 -19.08
CA LYS A 112 7.15 10.73 -18.13
C LYS A 112 5.73 10.91 -18.70
N ALA A 113 5.61 11.27 -19.99
CA ALA A 113 4.32 11.47 -20.64
C ALA A 113 3.50 10.17 -20.76
N CYS A 114 4.14 9.07 -21.15
CA CYS A 114 3.48 7.76 -21.21
C CYS A 114 3.11 7.26 -19.80
N HIS A 115 4.00 7.42 -18.83
CA HIS A 115 3.70 7.07 -17.43
C HIS A 115 2.46 7.80 -16.89
N ASN A 116 2.35 9.11 -17.14
CA ASN A 116 1.19 9.90 -16.74
C ASN A 116 -0.10 9.41 -17.42
N ARG A 117 -0.03 9.10 -18.71
CA ARG A 117 -1.15 8.56 -19.49
C ARG A 117 -1.64 7.22 -18.94
N ILE A 118 -0.73 6.31 -18.60
CA ILE A 118 -1.09 5.00 -18.02
C ILE A 118 -1.86 5.17 -16.71
N HIS A 119 -1.46 6.13 -15.87
CA HIS A 119 -2.16 6.40 -14.61
C HIS A 119 -3.38 7.32 -14.74
N ASN A 120 -3.80 7.69 -15.95
CA ASN A 120 -4.84 8.70 -16.20
C ASN A 120 -4.60 10.02 -15.45
N LYS A 121 -3.33 10.37 -15.23
CA LYS A 121 -2.92 11.66 -14.66
C LYS A 121 -2.71 12.63 -15.81
N ILE A 122 -3.82 13.10 -16.38
CA ILE A 122 -3.84 14.15 -17.41
C ILE A 122 -3.33 15.45 -16.79
#